data_AF-A0A519QSF4-F1
#
_entry.id   AF-A0A519QSF4-F1
#
_cell.length_a   1.000
_cell.length_b   1.000
_cell.length_c   1.000
_cell.angle_alpha   90.00
_cell.angle_beta   90.00
_cell.angle_gamma   90.00
#
_symmetry.space_group_name_H-M   'P 1'
#
loop_
_entity.id
_entity.type
_entity.pdbx_description
1 polymer ?
#
loop_
_entity_poly.entity_id
_entity_poly.type
_entity_poly.pdbx_seq_one_letter_code
_entity_poly.pdbx_strand_id
1 'polypeptide(L)'
;MNKNKRNIAYILLTIVALSSFSCTKDFTKINVDPLGKTEIAPDKMLAPTLVNLMRTNMLRNRNFNNELMQVTVDRNDGEGRVFRYDIRTTQADNTWNNWYVNLTDIKDIYTVAQKPEYANKSYQAISLIVQAWVYQLITDTYGDVPYKEANNGRESLQPSDNREQFIQPVFDKQKDIYLDLFSKLEEANELLKGNVAITAESDPVYNGNVAKWRKLGNSLYLRLLMRVAHKSDVSANVIGKMKEIIDLNPTNYPVMTNNHFSNQVVGGRYFNDSDNGVILWNGTNAAAAVYTSPYMSNIRANDFRNVGLAEFFMNNMIDWKHPSYLNMGAPSY
;
A
#
# COMPACT_ATOMS: atom_id res chain seq x y z
N MET A 1 -7.52 67.55 -40.10
CA MET A 1 -7.67 66.14 -39.67
C MET A 1 -6.37 65.42 -39.29
N ASN A 2 -5.17 65.91 -39.66
CA ASN A 2 -3.90 65.20 -39.38
C ASN A 2 -3.25 65.50 -38.01
N LYS A 3 -3.54 66.63 -37.35
CA LYS A 3 -3.03 66.92 -35.99
C LYS A 3 -3.62 65.99 -34.91
N ASN A 4 -4.91 65.65 -35.01
CA ASN A 4 -5.57 64.77 -34.04
C ASN A 4 -5.06 63.32 -34.11
N LYS A 5 -4.71 62.83 -35.31
CA LYS A 5 -4.11 61.49 -35.48
C LYS A 5 -2.74 61.36 -34.81
N ARG A 6 -1.93 62.42 -34.85
CA ARG A 6 -0.60 62.45 -34.21
C ARG A 6 -0.71 62.48 -32.69
N ASN A 7 -1.68 63.22 -32.14
CA ASN A 7 -1.93 63.26 -30.70
C ASN A 7 -2.52 61.95 -30.16
N ILE A 8 -3.39 61.29 -30.93
CA ILE A 8 -3.90 59.93 -30.61
C ILE A 8 -2.75 58.92 -30.61
N ALA A 9 -1.83 59.00 -31.58
CA ALA A 9 -0.66 58.12 -31.63
C ALA A 9 0.26 58.31 -30.41
N TYR A 10 0.49 59.55 -29.96
CA TYR A 10 1.26 59.80 -28.75
C TYR A 10 0.56 59.31 -27.48
N ILE A 11 -0.76 59.45 -27.37
CA ILE A 11 -1.53 58.91 -26.23
C ILE A 11 -1.46 57.37 -26.21
N LEU A 12 -1.58 56.71 -27.37
CA LEU A 12 -1.44 55.26 -27.49
C LEU A 12 -0.03 54.78 -27.13
N LEU A 13 1.02 55.51 -27.55
CA LEU A 13 2.40 55.18 -27.21
C LEU A 13 2.66 55.32 -25.71
N THR A 14 2.07 56.34 -25.07
CA THR A 14 2.18 56.56 -23.62
C THR A 14 1.41 55.48 -22.84
N ILE A 15 0.24 55.05 -23.30
CA ILE A 15 -0.51 53.94 -22.67
C ILE A 15 0.27 52.61 -22.77
N VAL A 16 0.92 52.34 -23.90
CA VAL A 16 1.78 51.16 -24.09
C VAL A 16 3.06 51.24 -23.24
N ALA A 17 3.62 52.44 -23.06
CA ALA A 17 4.75 52.66 -22.17
C ALA A 17 4.36 52.46 -20.69
N LEU A 18 3.17 52.89 -20.26
CA LEU A 18 2.67 52.69 -18.90
C LEU A 18 2.30 51.23 -18.59
N SER A 19 1.89 50.42 -19.59
CA SER A 19 1.63 48.99 -19.37
C SER A 19 2.90 48.15 -19.11
N SER A 20 4.09 48.71 -19.33
CA SER A 20 5.38 48.06 -19.06
C SER A 20 5.80 48.12 -17.59
N PHE A 21 5.10 48.90 -16.76
CA PHE A 21 5.34 49.05 -15.32
C PHE A 21 4.34 48.29 -14.43
N SER A 22 3.47 47.45 -15.02
CA SER A 22 2.64 46.54 -14.24
C SER A 22 3.49 45.42 -13.64
N CYS A 23 3.95 45.70 -12.43
CA CYS A 23 4.65 44.77 -11.55
C CYS A 23 3.82 43.50 -11.30
N THR A 24 4.23 42.38 -11.89
CA THR A 24 3.83 41.03 -11.45
C THR A 24 5.02 40.29 -10.84
N LYS A 25 5.92 41.01 -10.15
CA LYS A 25 7.18 40.45 -9.63
C LYS A 25 7.04 39.53 -8.40
N ASP A 26 5.86 39.39 -7.79
CA ASP A 26 5.69 38.60 -6.55
C ASP A 26 4.48 37.64 -6.54
N PHE A 27 3.95 37.22 -7.70
CA PHE A 27 2.89 36.19 -7.73
C PHE A 27 3.36 34.83 -7.19
N THR A 28 4.66 34.55 -7.24
CA THR A 28 5.22 33.32 -6.67
C THR A 28 5.27 33.34 -5.15
N LYS A 29 5.30 34.51 -4.49
CA LYS A 29 5.31 34.63 -3.01
C LYS A 29 3.91 34.62 -2.39
N ILE A 30 2.90 35.11 -3.12
CA ILE A 30 1.50 35.11 -2.65
C ILE A 30 0.89 33.69 -2.70
N ASN A 31 1.49 32.80 -3.50
CA ASN A 31 1.06 31.42 -3.66
C ASN A 31 2.02 30.40 -3.00
N VAL A 32 2.84 30.84 -2.04
CA VAL A 32 3.55 29.92 -1.13
C VAL A 32 2.68 29.75 0.10
N ASP A 33 2.31 28.50 0.39
CA ASP A 33 1.57 28.13 1.59
C ASP A 33 2.23 28.75 2.84
N PRO A 34 1.50 29.58 3.63
CA PRO A 34 2.03 30.27 4.81
C PRO A 34 2.51 29.33 5.92
N LEU A 35 2.30 28.01 5.82
CA LEU A 35 2.80 27.01 6.77
C LEU A 35 4.28 26.64 6.60
N GLY A 36 4.95 27.04 5.50
CA GLY A 36 6.41 26.97 5.35
C GLY A 36 7.05 25.56 5.37
N LYS A 37 6.30 24.50 5.64
CA LYS A 37 6.72 23.10 5.48
C LYS A 37 6.12 22.56 4.20
N THR A 38 6.89 22.56 3.12
CA THR A 38 6.50 21.90 1.85
C THR A 38 6.49 20.37 1.96
N GLU A 39 6.90 19.82 3.09
CA GLU A 39 7.06 18.39 3.31
C GLU A 39 6.47 17.95 4.65
N ILE A 40 5.77 16.84 4.61
CA ILE A 40 5.08 16.24 5.74
C ILE A 40 6.03 15.22 6.38
N ALA A 41 6.13 15.25 7.71
CA ALA A 41 7.00 14.32 8.45
C ALA A 41 6.52 12.85 8.29
N PRO A 42 7.43 11.85 8.29
CA PRO A 42 7.08 10.45 8.05
C PRO A 42 6.03 9.89 9.00
N ASP A 43 6.03 10.34 10.25
CA ASP A 43 5.07 9.95 11.29
C ASP A 43 3.63 10.42 10.99
N LYS A 44 3.45 11.45 10.16
CA LYS A 44 2.12 11.91 9.75
C LYS A 44 1.60 11.19 8.51
N MET A 45 2.47 10.55 7.74
CA MET A 45 2.12 9.84 6.51
C MET A 45 1.84 8.36 6.76
N LEU A 46 2.54 7.72 7.70
CA LEU A 46 2.48 6.27 7.88
C LEU A 46 1.06 5.72 8.10
N ALA A 47 0.35 6.22 9.11
CA ALA A 47 -1.00 5.76 9.43
C ALA A 47 -2.01 5.89 8.28
N PRO A 48 -2.22 7.08 7.66
CA PRO A 48 -3.20 7.22 6.59
C PRO A 48 -2.86 6.35 5.36
N THR A 49 -1.58 6.22 5.01
CA THR A 49 -1.15 5.37 3.88
C THR A 49 -1.45 3.89 4.15
N LEU A 50 -1.10 3.36 5.32
CA LEU A 50 -1.38 1.96 5.68
C LEU A 50 -2.88 1.66 5.74
N VAL A 51 -3.66 2.58 6.31
CA VAL A 51 -5.13 2.47 6.35
C VAL A 51 -5.71 2.43 4.95
N ASN A 52 -5.28 3.32 4.04
CA ASN A 52 -5.81 3.38 2.68
C ASN A 52 -5.49 2.13 1.86
N LEU A 53 -4.30 1.57 2.05
CA LEU A 53 -3.91 0.29 1.45
C LEU A 53 -4.78 -0.86 1.98
N MET A 54 -4.94 -0.95 3.30
CA MET A 54 -5.80 -1.97 3.91
C MET A 54 -7.25 -1.83 3.46
N ARG A 55 -7.78 -0.61 3.39
CA ARG A 55 -9.11 -0.31 2.88
C ARG A 55 -9.29 -0.85 1.46
N THR A 56 -8.35 -0.55 0.57
CA THR A 56 -8.33 -1.01 -0.82
C THR A 56 -8.32 -2.54 -0.91
N ASN A 57 -7.44 -3.19 -0.14
CA ASN A 57 -7.27 -4.64 -0.14
C ASN A 57 -8.47 -5.38 0.48
N MET A 58 -9.07 -4.85 1.54
CA MET A 58 -10.27 -5.41 2.15
C MET A 58 -11.47 -5.39 1.19
N LEU A 59 -11.66 -4.28 0.46
CA LEU A 59 -12.72 -4.18 -0.55
C LEU A 59 -12.46 -5.13 -1.73
N ARG A 60 -11.21 -5.19 -2.22
CA ARG A 60 -10.83 -6.13 -3.27
C ARG A 60 -11.05 -7.59 -2.85
N ASN A 61 -10.67 -7.92 -1.62
CA ASN A 61 -10.84 -9.26 -1.09
C ASN A 61 -12.33 -9.65 -1.06
N ARG A 62 -13.19 -8.80 -0.49
CA ARG A 62 -14.62 -9.08 -0.36
C ARG A 62 -15.34 -9.20 -1.69
N ASN A 63 -15.08 -8.29 -2.63
CA ASN A 63 -15.86 -8.12 -3.85
C ASN A 63 -15.32 -8.92 -5.04
N PHE A 64 -14.12 -9.50 -4.93
CA PHE A 64 -13.47 -10.17 -6.05
C PHE A 64 -12.74 -11.44 -5.61
N ASN A 65 -11.72 -11.32 -4.76
CA ASN A 65 -10.85 -12.47 -4.46
C ASN A 65 -11.62 -13.59 -3.74
N ASN A 66 -12.52 -13.25 -2.81
CA ASN A 66 -13.30 -14.25 -2.07
C ASN A 66 -14.28 -15.01 -2.98
N GLU A 67 -14.80 -14.38 -4.03
CA GLU A 67 -15.63 -15.08 -5.02
C GLU A 67 -14.81 -16.00 -5.91
N LEU A 68 -13.63 -15.55 -6.38
CA LEU A 68 -12.72 -16.41 -7.16
C LEU A 68 -12.20 -17.60 -6.34
N MET A 69 -11.94 -17.39 -5.05
CA MET A 69 -11.51 -18.42 -4.11
C MET A 69 -12.68 -19.24 -3.54
N GLN A 70 -13.92 -18.95 -3.95
CA GLN A 70 -15.14 -19.64 -3.50
C GLN A 70 -15.39 -19.58 -1.98
N VAL A 71 -14.83 -18.57 -1.30
CA VAL A 71 -15.08 -18.26 0.12
C VAL A 71 -16.47 -17.64 0.28
N THR A 72 -16.90 -16.83 -0.69
CA THR A 72 -18.23 -16.21 -0.72
C THR A 72 -18.82 -16.31 -2.11
N VAL A 73 -20.15 -16.24 -2.22
CA VAL A 73 -20.86 -16.18 -3.51
C VAL A 73 -21.86 -15.04 -3.45
N ASP A 74 -21.88 -14.19 -4.48
CA ASP A 74 -22.94 -13.21 -4.68
C ASP A 74 -24.26 -13.93 -5.06
N ARG A 75 -25.37 -13.56 -4.42
CA ARG A 75 -26.70 -14.13 -4.68
C ARG A 75 -27.39 -13.51 -5.89
N ASN A 76 -26.81 -12.46 -6.48
CA ASN A 76 -27.38 -11.77 -7.62
C ASN A 76 -27.15 -12.54 -8.93
N ASP A 77 -28.19 -12.65 -9.76
CA ASP A 77 -28.19 -13.43 -11.02
C ASP A 77 -27.88 -12.60 -12.29
N GLY A 78 -27.70 -11.28 -12.18
CA GLY A 78 -27.37 -10.42 -13.33
C GLY A 78 -25.95 -10.65 -13.90
N GLU A 79 -25.59 -9.89 -14.94
CA GLU A 79 -24.26 -9.92 -15.58
C GLU A 79 -23.13 -9.34 -14.70
N GLY A 80 -21.89 -9.68 -15.02
CA GLY A 80 -20.67 -9.21 -14.35
C GLY A 80 -20.46 -9.89 -13.00
N ARG A 81 -20.71 -11.21 -12.91
CA ARG A 81 -20.55 -11.97 -11.67
C ARG A 81 -19.20 -12.68 -11.63
N VAL A 82 -18.41 -12.32 -10.62
CA VAL A 82 -17.05 -12.85 -10.43
C VAL A 82 -17.08 -14.36 -10.20
N PHE A 83 -18.03 -14.88 -9.42
CA PHE A 83 -18.20 -16.33 -9.22
C PHE A 83 -18.52 -17.12 -10.51
N ARG A 84 -18.97 -16.45 -11.58
CA ARG A 84 -19.20 -17.05 -12.92
C ARG A 84 -18.03 -16.82 -13.88
N TYR A 85 -16.95 -16.23 -13.40
CA TYR A 85 -15.83 -15.74 -14.21
C TYR A 85 -16.23 -14.70 -15.27
N ASP A 86 -17.39 -14.06 -15.11
CA ASP A 86 -17.81 -12.91 -15.91
C ASP A 86 -17.21 -11.64 -15.30
N ILE A 87 -15.96 -11.37 -15.66
CA ILE A 87 -15.11 -10.32 -15.06
C ILE A 87 -15.02 -9.11 -16.00
N ARG A 88 -15.52 -7.97 -15.53
CA ARG A 88 -15.39 -6.69 -16.23
C ARG A 88 -13.98 -6.12 -16.11
N THR A 89 -13.49 -5.46 -17.15
CA THR A 89 -12.18 -4.78 -17.16
C THR A 89 -12.05 -3.74 -16.06
N THR A 90 -13.14 -3.05 -15.74
CA THR A 90 -13.20 -2.02 -14.68
C THR A 90 -12.91 -2.54 -13.27
N GLN A 91 -12.90 -3.87 -13.07
CA GLN A 91 -12.50 -4.46 -11.79
C GLN A 91 -11.04 -4.15 -11.44
N ALA A 92 -10.17 -3.92 -12.43
CA ALA A 92 -8.76 -3.58 -12.19
C ALA A 92 -8.57 -2.15 -11.68
N ASP A 93 -9.38 -1.20 -12.19
CA ASP A 93 -9.19 0.25 -12.06
C ASP A 93 -8.99 0.70 -10.62
N ASN A 94 -9.90 0.28 -9.71
CA ASN A 94 -9.85 0.72 -8.33
C ASN A 94 -8.56 0.25 -7.62
N THR A 95 -8.21 -1.02 -7.74
CA THR A 95 -6.99 -1.55 -7.13
C THR A 95 -5.73 -0.98 -7.74
N TRP A 96 -5.67 -0.90 -9.07
CA TRP A 96 -4.53 -0.35 -9.80
C TRP A 96 -4.26 1.09 -9.36
N ASN A 97 -5.27 1.97 -9.46
CA ASN A 97 -5.12 3.38 -9.14
C ASN A 97 -4.75 3.60 -7.67
N ASN A 98 -5.42 2.91 -6.73
CA ASN A 98 -5.13 3.10 -5.31
C ASN A 98 -3.75 2.53 -4.93
N TRP A 99 -3.31 1.38 -5.48
CA TRP A 99 -1.98 0.86 -5.16
C TRP A 99 -0.87 1.81 -5.61
N TYR A 100 -0.93 2.33 -6.84
CA TYR A 100 0.07 3.30 -7.31
C TYR A 100 -0.01 4.63 -6.56
N VAL A 101 -1.19 5.16 -6.28
CA VAL A 101 -1.31 6.41 -5.51
C VAL A 101 -0.68 6.26 -4.12
N ASN A 102 -0.99 5.18 -3.40
CA ASN A 102 -0.42 4.94 -2.07
C ASN A 102 1.08 4.61 -2.15
N LEU A 103 1.58 4.00 -3.23
CA LEU A 103 3.02 3.83 -3.45
C LEU A 103 3.77 5.16 -3.52
N THR A 104 3.17 6.22 -4.04
CA THR A 104 3.76 7.57 -3.98
C THR A 104 3.99 7.98 -2.53
N ASP A 105 2.97 7.86 -1.67
CA ASP A 105 3.09 8.22 -0.26
C ASP A 105 4.12 7.35 0.47
N ILE A 106 4.16 6.05 0.18
CA ILE A 106 5.15 5.14 0.78
C ILE A 106 6.57 5.52 0.34
N LYS A 107 6.79 5.83 -0.94
CA LYS A 107 8.10 6.28 -1.45
C LYS A 107 8.49 7.62 -0.83
N ASP A 108 7.54 8.54 -0.66
CA ASP A 108 7.77 9.82 0.02
C ASP A 108 8.22 9.61 1.48
N ILE A 109 7.62 8.65 2.23
CA ILE A 109 8.08 8.29 3.59
C ILE A 109 9.57 7.92 3.59
N TYR A 110 10.02 7.12 2.62
CA TYR A 110 11.43 6.75 2.50
C TYR A 110 12.32 7.98 2.26
N THR A 111 11.99 8.77 1.24
CA THR A 111 12.76 9.95 0.82
C THR A 111 12.82 11.01 1.93
N VAL A 112 11.70 11.29 2.61
CA VAL A 112 11.65 12.25 3.72
C VAL A 112 12.46 11.72 4.90
N ALA A 113 12.35 10.43 5.23
CA ALA A 113 13.10 9.82 6.33
C ALA A 113 14.63 9.71 6.08
N GLN A 114 15.12 10.07 4.89
CA GLN A 114 16.54 10.24 4.60
C GLN A 114 17.06 11.66 4.86
N LYS A 115 16.16 12.65 4.94
CA LYS A 115 16.54 14.06 5.14
C LYS A 115 17.03 14.29 6.57
N PRO A 116 18.05 15.12 6.80
CA PRO A 116 18.63 15.33 8.12
C PRO A 116 17.60 15.71 9.21
N GLU A 117 16.55 16.48 8.89
CA GLU A 117 15.50 16.89 9.83
C GLU A 117 14.63 15.72 10.31
N TYR A 118 14.43 14.69 9.47
CA TYR A 118 13.52 13.57 9.73
C TYR A 118 14.23 12.21 9.69
N ALA A 119 15.56 12.22 9.77
CA ALA A 119 16.39 11.05 9.53
C ALA A 119 16.02 9.89 10.46
N ASN A 120 15.45 8.82 9.91
CA ASN A 120 15.04 7.67 10.69
C ASN A 120 15.08 6.39 9.84
N LYS A 121 16.04 5.52 10.17
CA LYS A 121 16.25 4.24 9.47
C LYS A 121 15.05 3.29 9.59
N SER A 122 14.29 3.35 10.68
CA SER A 122 13.12 2.50 10.85
C SER A 122 11.96 2.94 9.95
N TYR A 123 11.72 4.24 9.77
CA TYR A 123 10.73 4.71 8.78
C TYR A 123 11.14 4.35 7.34
N GLN A 124 12.44 4.46 7.01
CA GLN A 124 12.96 4.00 5.71
C GLN A 124 12.67 2.51 5.49
N ALA A 125 13.01 1.67 6.47
CA ALA A 125 12.81 0.23 6.37
C ALA A 125 11.32 -0.18 6.31
N ILE A 126 10.47 0.47 7.11
CA ILE A 126 9.01 0.24 7.06
C ILE A 126 8.48 0.59 5.68
N SER A 127 8.92 1.71 5.09
CA SER A 127 8.58 2.05 3.71
C SER A 127 8.99 0.94 2.74
N LEU A 128 10.23 0.45 2.80
CA LEU A 128 10.71 -0.64 1.93
C LEU A 128 9.88 -1.93 2.06
N ILE A 129 9.51 -2.32 3.28
CA ILE A 129 8.65 -3.49 3.54
C ILE A 129 7.28 -3.31 2.89
N VAL A 130 6.68 -2.13 3.06
CA VAL A 130 5.35 -1.84 2.52
C VAL A 130 5.39 -1.70 0.99
N GLN A 131 6.44 -1.11 0.42
CA GLN A 131 6.67 -1.12 -1.04
C GLN A 131 6.74 -2.55 -1.56
N ALA A 132 7.53 -3.42 -0.92
CA ALA A 132 7.66 -4.81 -1.35
C ALA A 132 6.32 -5.55 -1.30
N TRP A 133 5.52 -5.32 -0.25
CA TRP A 133 4.18 -5.89 -0.15
C TRP A 133 3.26 -5.40 -1.27
N VAL A 134 3.18 -4.09 -1.49
CA VAL A 134 2.25 -3.52 -2.49
C VAL A 134 2.68 -3.88 -3.91
N TYR A 135 3.97 -3.80 -4.24
CA TYR A 135 4.44 -4.22 -5.56
C TYR A 135 4.26 -5.71 -5.81
N GLN A 136 4.41 -6.57 -4.79
CA GLN A 136 4.04 -7.97 -4.90
C GLN A 136 2.55 -8.13 -5.24
N LEU A 137 1.64 -7.39 -4.60
CA LEU A 137 0.21 -7.46 -4.93
C LEU A 137 -0.06 -7.05 -6.39
N ILE A 138 0.59 -5.98 -6.87
CA ILE A 138 0.44 -5.50 -8.24
C ILE A 138 0.94 -6.56 -9.23
N THR A 139 2.20 -6.99 -9.12
CA THR A 139 2.78 -7.92 -10.10
C THR A 139 2.13 -9.30 -10.04
N ASP A 140 1.73 -9.80 -8.87
CA ASP A 140 1.02 -11.08 -8.78
C ASP A 140 -0.38 -11.03 -9.41
N THR A 141 -0.96 -9.83 -9.54
CA THR A 141 -2.26 -9.65 -10.18
C THR A 141 -2.13 -9.48 -11.69
N TYR A 142 -1.13 -8.73 -12.17
CA TYR A 142 -1.05 -8.26 -13.56
C TYR A 142 0.17 -8.75 -14.35
N GLY A 143 1.14 -9.41 -13.71
CA GLY A 143 2.39 -9.81 -14.35
C GLY A 143 3.39 -8.67 -14.42
N ASP A 144 3.92 -8.42 -15.61
CA ASP A 144 4.83 -7.30 -15.88
C ASP A 144 4.07 -5.99 -15.69
N VAL A 145 4.68 -5.01 -15.01
CA VAL A 145 4.02 -3.75 -14.63
C VAL A 145 5.02 -2.60 -14.50
N PRO A 146 4.58 -1.33 -14.56
CA PRO A 146 5.42 -0.20 -14.22
C PRO A 146 6.02 -0.32 -12.82
N TYR A 147 7.36 -0.31 -12.72
CA TYR A 147 8.03 -0.51 -11.43
C TYR A 147 9.13 0.53 -11.17
N LYS A 148 10.25 0.47 -11.92
CA LYS A 148 11.41 1.36 -11.70
C LYS A 148 11.10 2.81 -12.03
N GLU A 149 10.37 3.02 -13.12
CA GLU A 149 9.98 4.35 -13.61
C GLU A 149 8.64 4.82 -13.03
N ALA A 150 7.94 3.94 -12.28
CA ALA A 150 6.64 4.26 -11.71
C ALA A 150 6.74 5.27 -10.56
N ASN A 151 5.69 6.10 -10.43
CA ASN A 151 5.55 7.14 -9.40
C ASN A 151 6.54 8.31 -9.51
N ASN A 152 7.26 8.44 -10.63
CA ASN A 152 8.25 9.51 -10.85
C ASN A 152 7.64 10.77 -11.52
N GLY A 153 6.33 10.98 -11.35
CA GLY A 153 5.62 12.07 -12.01
C GLY A 153 6.05 13.46 -11.52
N ARG A 154 6.56 13.57 -10.28
CA ARG A 154 7.08 14.85 -9.76
C ARG A 154 8.42 15.21 -10.40
N GLU A 155 9.28 14.23 -10.69
CA GLU A 155 10.53 14.47 -11.44
C GLU A 155 10.24 14.95 -12.86
N SER A 156 9.14 14.51 -13.48
CA SER A 156 8.69 14.99 -14.80
C SER A 156 8.40 16.50 -14.85
N LEU A 157 8.17 17.15 -13.71
CA LEU A 157 7.89 18.59 -13.63
C LEU A 157 9.17 19.43 -13.71
N GLN A 158 10.35 18.83 -13.57
CA GLN A 158 11.62 19.53 -13.74
C GLN A 158 11.88 19.81 -15.23
N PRO A 159 12.45 20.97 -15.61
CA PRO A 159 12.83 21.24 -16.99
C PRO A 159 13.94 20.28 -17.42
N SER A 160 13.58 19.16 -18.03
CA SER A 160 14.50 18.20 -18.62
C SER A 160 13.99 17.71 -19.97
N ASP A 161 14.89 17.28 -20.83
CA ASP A 161 14.56 16.80 -22.19
C ASP A 161 13.84 15.43 -22.18
N ASN A 162 13.71 14.78 -21.02
CA ASN A 162 13.18 13.42 -20.87
C ASN A 162 11.79 13.35 -20.19
N ARG A 163 10.99 14.42 -20.22
CA ARG A 163 9.68 14.46 -19.54
C ARG A 163 8.72 13.35 -19.96
N GLU A 164 8.78 12.93 -21.23
CA GLU A 164 7.92 11.86 -21.77
C GLU A 164 8.18 10.50 -21.09
N GLN A 165 9.42 10.20 -20.71
CA GLN A 165 9.78 8.95 -20.03
C GLN A 165 9.16 8.83 -18.64
N PHE A 166 8.95 9.96 -17.96
CA PHE A 166 8.39 9.98 -16.60
C PHE A 166 6.85 9.92 -16.55
N ILE A 167 6.16 10.18 -17.67
CA ILE A 167 4.69 10.14 -17.77
C ILE A 167 4.17 8.86 -18.42
N GLN A 168 5.05 8.07 -19.05
CA GLN A 168 4.73 6.79 -19.69
C GLN A 168 5.73 5.71 -19.24
N PRO A 169 5.67 5.27 -17.97
CA PRO A 169 6.64 4.34 -17.43
C PRO A 169 6.56 2.98 -18.14
N VAL A 170 7.72 2.40 -18.47
CA VAL A 170 7.77 1.08 -19.08
C VAL A 170 7.37 -0.02 -18.10
N PHE A 171 6.89 -1.14 -18.64
CA PHE A 171 6.56 -2.33 -17.86
C PHE A 171 7.84 -3.12 -17.60
N ASP A 172 8.21 -3.27 -16.33
CA ASP A 172 9.31 -4.12 -15.91
C ASP A 172 8.85 -5.58 -15.80
N LYS A 173 9.75 -6.52 -16.10
CA LYS A 173 9.46 -7.96 -16.00
C LYS A 173 9.21 -8.36 -14.57
N GLN A 174 8.19 -9.19 -14.32
CA GLN A 174 7.86 -9.71 -12.99
C GLN A 174 9.06 -10.34 -12.28
N LYS A 175 9.93 -11.05 -13.02
CA LYS A 175 11.16 -11.62 -12.47
C LYS A 175 12.07 -10.54 -11.86
N ASP A 176 12.31 -9.46 -12.60
CA ASP A 176 13.22 -8.39 -12.19
C ASP A 176 12.62 -7.61 -11.01
N ILE A 177 11.28 -7.45 -11.01
CA ILE A 177 10.54 -6.88 -9.88
C ILE A 177 10.82 -7.72 -8.62
N TYR A 178 10.59 -9.04 -8.66
CA TYR A 178 10.82 -9.93 -7.51
C TYR A 178 12.24 -9.89 -6.96
N LEU A 179 13.26 -9.84 -7.84
CA LEU A 179 14.66 -9.72 -7.42
C LEU A 179 14.92 -8.40 -6.68
N ASP A 180 14.29 -7.30 -7.11
CA ASP A 180 14.38 -6.03 -6.39
C ASP A 180 13.58 -6.07 -5.08
N LEU A 181 12.42 -6.75 -5.03
CA LEU A 181 11.66 -6.93 -3.79
C LEU A 181 12.49 -7.63 -2.71
N PHE A 182 13.23 -8.67 -3.10
CA PHE A 182 14.17 -9.37 -2.20
C PHE A 182 15.25 -8.43 -1.69
N SER A 183 15.81 -7.60 -2.56
CA SER A 183 16.83 -6.62 -2.20
C SER A 183 16.30 -5.56 -1.22
N LYS A 184 15.06 -5.08 -1.42
CA LYS A 184 14.41 -4.15 -0.49
C LYS A 184 14.16 -4.76 0.89
N LEU A 185 13.76 -6.02 0.94
CA LEU A 185 13.51 -6.72 2.21
C LEU A 185 14.81 -7.02 2.96
N GLU A 186 15.90 -7.29 2.24
CA GLU A 186 17.25 -7.39 2.81
C GLU A 186 17.70 -6.05 3.42
N GLU A 187 17.60 -4.96 2.65
CA GLU A 187 17.93 -3.62 3.12
C GLU A 187 17.09 -3.21 4.33
N ALA A 188 15.78 -3.48 4.30
CA ALA A 188 14.90 -3.21 5.42
C ALA A 188 15.31 -3.98 6.68
N ASN A 189 15.68 -5.26 6.56
CA ASN A 189 16.16 -6.06 7.69
C ASN A 189 17.43 -5.45 8.30
N GLU A 190 18.39 -5.02 7.47
CA GLU A 190 19.63 -4.37 7.92
C GLU A 190 19.35 -3.03 8.63
N LEU A 191 18.52 -2.17 8.04
CA LEU A 191 18.14 -0.88 8.63
C LEU A 191 17.44 -1.05 10.00
N LEU A 192 16.60 -2.08 10.14
CA LEU A 192 15.86 -2.38 11.37
C LEU A 192 16.72 -3.03 12.47
N LYS A 193 17.94 -3.50 12.18
CA LYS A 193 18.87 -3.98 13.22
C LYS A 193 19.16 -2.91 14.28
N GLY A 194 19.21 -1.65 13.86
CA GLY A 194 19.45 -0.52 14.75
C GLY A 194 18.28 -0.25 15.71
N ASN A 195 17.09 -0.80 15.44
CA ASN A 195 15.89 -0.67 16.27
C ASN A 195 15.59 0.80 16.68
N VAL A 196 15.79 1.74 15.75
CA VAL A 196 15.61 3.17 16.00
C VAL A 196 14.13 3.44 16.26
N ALA A 197 13.80 4.05 17.40
CA ALA A 197 12.41 4.30 17.77
C ALA A 197 11.66 5.16 16.73
N ILE A 198 10.36 4.91 16.60
CA ILE A 198 9.42 5.72 15.82
C ILE A 198 8.28 6.19 16.73
N THR A 199 7.52 7.19 16.29
CA THR A 199 6.36 7.68 17.05
C THR A 199 5.30 6.59 17.15
N ALA A 200 5.00 6.11 18.36
CA ALA A 200 4.09 4.98 18.56
C ALA A 200 2.69 5.23 17.97
N GLU A 201 2.15 6.43 18.17
CA GLU A 201 0.83 6.84 17.69
C GLU A 201 0.75 6.95 16.16
N SER A 202 1.89 7.03 15.47
CA SER A 202 1.95 7.04 14.00
C SER A 202 1.83 5.65 13.37
N ASP A 203 2.02 4.60 14.16
CA ASP A 203 2.06 3.22 13.70
C ASP A 203 0.83 2.45 14.18
N PRO A 204 -0.21 2.31 13.34
CA PRO A 204 -1.43 1.59 13.71
C PRO A 204 -1.27 0.06 13.72
N VAL A 205 -0.11 -0.47 13.34
CA VAL A 205 0.11 -1.92 13.20
C VAL A 205 0.79 -2.49 14.44
N TYR A 206 1.89 -1.86 14.87
CA TYR A 206 2.69 -2.35 15.99
C TYR A 206 2.93 -1.30 17.08
N ASN A 207 2.25 -0.15 17.04
CA ASN A 207 2.34 0.91 18.04
C ASN A 207 3.81 1.30 18.33
N GLY A 208 4.61 1.40 17.26
CA GLY A 208 6.02 1.80 17.33
C GLY A 208 7.00 0.66 17.64
N ASN A 209 6.54 -0.58 17.74
CA ASN A 209 7.42 -1.72 17.97
C ASN A 209 8.16 -2.14 16.68
N VAL A 210 9.34 -1.56 16.49
CA VAL A 210 10.22 -1.74 15.33
C VAL A 210 10.72 -3.18 15.19
N ALA A 211 10.92 -3.90 16.29
CA ALA A 211 11.30 -5.32 16.25
C ALA A 211 10.21 -6.18 15.59
N LYS A 212 8.93 -5.86 15.80
CA LYS A 212 7.82 -6.55 15.11
C LYS A 212 7.76 -6.23 13.62
N TRP A 213 8.09 -4.99 13.22
CA TRP A 213 8.26 -4.64 11.80
C TRP A 213 9.37 -5.47 11.15
N ARG A 214 10.49 -5.69 11.85
CA ARG A 214 11.59 -6.54 11.35
C ARG A 214 11.14 -7.99 11.15
N LYS A 215 10.38 -8.54 12.12
CA LYS A 215 9.74 -9.86 11.98
C LYS A 215 8.81 -9.95 10.78
N LEU A 216 7.99 -8.92 10.56
CA LEU A 216 7.09 -8.85 9.41
C LEU A 216 7.85 -8.81 8.08
N GLY A 217 8.91 -8.00 7.97
CA GLY A 217 9.74 -7.92 6.77
C GLY A 217 10.35 -9.26 6.40
N ASN A 218 10.98 -9.95 7.35
CA ASN A 218 11.59 -11.27 7.09
C ASN A 218 10.55 -12.36 6.80
N SER A 219 9.38 -12.30 7.44
CA SER A 219 8.29 -13.25 7.16
C SER A 219 7.65 -13.01 5.79
N LEU A 220 7.55 -11.75 5.37
CA LEU A 220 7.17 -11.39 4.00
C LEU A 220 8.22 -11.91 3.02
N TYR A 221 9.52 -11.76 3.32
CA TYR A 221 10.60 -12.28 2.49
C TYR A 221 10.46 -13.78 2.24
N LEU A 222 10.25 -14.57 3.30
CA LEU A 222 9.96 -16.00 3.18
C LEU A 222 8.73 -16.29 2.31
N ARG A 223 7.63 -15.54 2.49
CA ARG A 223 6.43 -15.69 1.66
C ARG A 223 6.74 -15.46 0.17
N LEU A 224 7.52 -14.41 -0.13
CA LEU A 224 7.89 -14.08 -1.51
C LEU A 224 8.83 -15.12 -2.11
N LEU A 225 9.79 -15.64 -1.33
CA LEU A 225 10.67 -16.74 -1.74
C LEU A 225 9.84 -17.99 -2.07
N MET A 226 8.92 -18.38 -1.18
CA MET A 226 8.03 -19.53 -1.40
C MET A 226 7.19 -19.38 -2.67
N ARG A 227 6.73 -18.17 -3.01
CA ARG A 227 5.96 -17.91 -4.24
C ARG A 227 6.73 -18.34 -5.50
N VAL A 228 8.04 -18.09 -5.54
CA VAL A 228 8.87 -18.31 -6.74
C VAL A 228 9.77 -19.55 -6.63
N ALA A 229 9.69 -20.33 -5.55
CA ALA A 229 10.57 -21.47 -5.28
C ALA A 229 10.57 -22.54 -6.39
N HIS A 230 9.48 -22.67 -7.14
CA HIS A 230 9.34 -23.63 -8.24
C HIS A 230 9.71 -23.07 -9.62
N LYS A 231 10.19 -21.82 -9.71
CA LYS A 231 10.67 -21.25 -10.98
C LYS A 231 12.11 -21.68 -11.22
N SER A 232 12.33 -22.46 -12.28
CA SER A 232 13.61 -23.16 -12.54
C SER A 232 14.81 -22.22 -12.55
N ASP A 233 14.65 -21.02 -13.09
CA ASP A 233 15.68 -20.01 -13.27
C ASP A 233 16.08 -19.24 -12.00
N VAL A 234 15.33 -19.38 -10.90
CA VAL A 234 15.65 -18.75 -9.60
C VAL A 234 15.61 -19.72 -8.41
N SER A 235 15.09 -20.93 -8.61
CA SER A 235 14.82 -21.94 -7.56
C SER A 235 16.01 -22.20 -6.63
N ALA A 236 17.21 -22.41 -7.18
CA ALA A 236 18.40 -22.70 -6.38
C ALA A 236 18.75 -21.56 -5.39
N ASN A 237 18.76 -20.32 -5.87
CA ASN A 237 19.04 -19.14 -5.05
C ASN A 237 17.96 -18.92 -4.00
N VAL A 238 16.70 -19.09 -4.39
CA VAL A 238 15.54 -18.91 -3.52
C VAL A 238 15.54 -19.94 -2.38
N ILE A 239 15.77 -21.22 -2.68
CA ILE A 239 15.88 -22.28 -1.67
C ILE A 239 17.07 -22.03 -0.75
N GLY A 240 18.21 -21.59 -1.30
CA GLY A 240 19.38 -21.19 -0.51
C GLY A 240 19.05 -20.09 0.49
N LYS A 241 18.35 -19.04 0.05
CA LYS A 241 17.97 -17.92 0.92
C LYS A 241 16.94 -18.32 1.99
N MET A 242 15.99 -19.19 1.67
CA MET A 242 15.06 -19.70 2.69
C MET A 242 15.79 -20.49 3.79
N LYS A 243 16.76 -21.34 3.42
CA LYS A 243 17.62 -22.04 4.39
C LYS A 243 18.47 -21.08 5.21
N GLU A 244 18.96 -20.01 4.60
CA GLU A 244 19.69 -18.98 5.33
C GLU A 244 18.82 -18.34 6.43
N ILE A 245 17.60 -17.94 6.08
CA ILE A 245 16.67 -17.28 7.00
C ILE A 245 16.23 -18.23 8.13
N ILE A 246 15.92 -19.48 7.83
CA ILE A 246 15.34 -20.42 8.81
C ILE A 246 16.42 -21.20 9.59
N ASP A 247 17.41 -21.76 8.90
CA ASP A 247 18.32 -22.74 9.49
C ASP A 247 19.67 -22.14 9.86
N LEU A 248 20.27 -21.34 8.96
CA LEU A 248 21.68 -20.93 9.10
C LEU A 248 21.85 -19.65 9.91
N ASN A 249 20.93 -18.70 9.79
CA ASN A 249 21.05 -17.38 10.43
C ASN A 249 19.72 -16.80 10.97
N PRO A 250 18.94 -17.58 11.75
CA PRO A 250 17.62 -17.14 12.23
C PRO A 250 17.67 -15.91 13.15
N THR A 251 18.79 -15.69 13.86
CA THR A 251 18.97 -14.49 14.70
C THR A 251 19.12 -13.22 13.86
N ASN A 252 19.72 -13.32 12.67
CA ASN A 252 19.83 -12.18 11.76
C ASN A 252 18.54 -11.92 10.97
N TYR A 253 17.69 -12.93 10.84
CA TYR A 253 16.40 -12.85 10.18
C TYR A 253 15.28 -13.28 11.14
N PRO A 254 14.99 -12.52 12.21
CA PRO A 254 13.89 -12.86 13.09
C PRO A 254 12.59 -12.87 12.29
N VAL A 255 11.80 -13.93 12.43
CA VAL A 255 10.50 -14.11 11.76
C VAL A 255 9.35 -14.07 12.77
N MET A 256 8.11 -14.00 12.28
CA MET A 256 6.92 -14.13 13.11
C MET A 256 6.85 -15.55 13.70
N THR A 257 6.64 -15.63 15.01
CA THR A 257 6.57 -16.89 15.77
C THR A 257 5.27 -17.05 16.54
N ASN A 258 4.56 -15.94 16.77
CA ASN A 258 3.30 -15.93 17.50
C ASN A 258 2.17 -15.35 16.64
N ASN A 259 1.11 -16.13 16.42
CA ASN A 259 -0.11 -15.69 15.74
C ASN A 259 -1.30 -15.50 16.70
N HIS A 260 -1.11 -15.70 18.01
CA HIS A 260 -2.14 -15.52 19.02
C HIS A 260 -2.54 -14.04 19.09
N PHE A 261 -3.81 -13.75 18.80
CA PHE A 261 -4.37 -12.41 18.93
C PHE A 261 -5.21 -12.34 20.20
N SER A 262 -4.66 -11.71 21.24
CA SER A 262 -5.42 -11.40 22.45
C SER A 262 -6.17 -10.07 22.29
N ASN A 263 -7.49 -10.07 22.51
CA ASN A 263 -8.29 -8.83 22.52
C ASN A 263 -8.27 -8.15 23.90
N GLN A 264 -7.17 -8.28 24.64
CA GLN A 264 -7.08 -7.77 26.00
C GLN A 264 -6.90 -6.25 25.98
N VAL A 265 -7.79 -5.55 26.69
CA VAL A 265 -7.72 -4.10 26.88
C VAL A 265 -7.03 -3.82 28.21
N VAL A 266 -5.85 -3.17 28.16
CA VAL A 266 -5.12 -2.71 29.35
C VAL A 266 -5.06 -1.19 29.31
N GLY A 267 -5.62 -0.51 30.31
CA GLY A 267 -5.64 0.96 30.36
C GLY A 267 -6.40 1.63 29.21
N GLY A 268 -7.43 0.97 28.66
CA GLY A 268 -8.22 1.48 27.53
C GLY A 268 -7.55 1.32 26.16
N ARG A 269 -6.41 0.62 26.07
CA ARG A 269 -5.74 0.28 24.80
C ARG A 269 -5.79 -1.22 24.54
N TYR A 270 -6.07 -1.60 23.30
CA TYR A 270 -5.94 -2.98 22.84
C TYR A 270 -4.47 -3.36 22.80
N PHE A 271 -4.10 -4.45 23.50
CA PHE A 271 -2.73 -4.97 23.52
C PHE A 271 -2.65 -6.20 22.63
N ASN A 272 -1.99 -6.05 21.48
CA ASN A 272 -1.71 -7.17 20.58
C ASN A 272 -0.32 -7.76 20.91
N ASP A 273 -0.30 -8.88 21.63
CA ASP A 273 0.90 -9.68 21.91
C ASP A 273 1.37 -10.51 20.69
N SER A 274 0.54 -10.58 19.66
CA SER A 274 0.84 -11.25 18.40
C SER A 274 2.00 -10.61 17.64
N ASP A 275 2.75 -11.42 16.89
CA ASP A 275 3.62 -10.91 15.85
C ASP A 275 2.83 -10.51 14.59
N ASN A 276 1.53 -10.83 14.51
CA ASN A 276 0.67 -10.48 13.37
C ASN A 276 0.50 -8.95 13.23
N GLY A 277 0.66 -8.46 12.00
CA GLY A 277 0.36 -7.08 11.66
C GLY A 277 -1.14 -6.87 11.51
N VAL A 278 -1.74 -6.13 12.44
CA VAL A 278 -3.18 -5.87 12.48
C VAL A 278 -3.43 -4.37 12.63
N ILE A 279 -4.27 -3.80 11.75
CA ILE A 279 -4.83 -2.47 11.97
C ILE A 279 -6.18 -2.62 12.68
N LEU A 280 -6.30 -2.00 13.84
CA LEU A 280 -7.54 -2.01 14.62
C LEU A 280 -8.46 -0.88 14.21
N TRP A 281 -9.67 -1.23 13.78
CA TRP A 281 -10.72 -0.28 13.42
C TRP A 281 -11.45 0.20 14.68
N ASN A 282 -11.72 1.50 14.79
CA ASN A 282 -12.31 2.09 15.99
C ASN A 282 -13.86 2.02 16.03
N GLY A 283 -14.48 1.35 15.06
CA GLY A 283 -15.93 1.15 14.98
C GLY A 283 -16.76 2.41 14.69
N THR A 284 -16.12 3.54 14.38
CA THR A 284 -16.84 4.75 13.97
C THR A 284 -17.39 4.61 12.56
N ASN A 285 -18.52 5.26 12.30
CA ASN A 285 -19.12 5.36 10.96
C ASN A 285 -18.79 6.70 10.29
N ALA A 286 -17.95 7.54 10.92
CA ALA A 286 -17.54 8.80 10.36
C ALA A 286 -16.55 8.58 9.21
N ALA A 287 -16.94 8.98 8.00
CA ALA A 287 -16.08 8.88 6.80
C ALA A 287 -14.75 9.66 6.93
N ALA A 288 -14.69 10.67 7.81
CA ALA A 288 -13.51 11.48 8.06
C ALA A 288 -12.56 10.89 9.13
N ALA A 289 -12.97 9.85 9.86
CA ALA A 289 -12.10 9.25 10.87
C ALA A 289 -11.11 8.27 10.22
N VAL A 290 -9.83 8.40 10.59
CA VAL A 290 -8.73 7.64 10.00
C VAL A 290 -8.91 6.13 10.19
N TYR A 291 -9.44 5.67 11.32
CA TYR A 291 -9.56 4.24 11.63
C TYR A 291 -10.99 3.68 11.44
N THR A 292 -11.68 4.13 10.40
CA THR A 292 -12.99 3.60 10.00
C THR A 292 -12.85 2.38 9.10
N SER A 293 -13.48 1.26 9.49
CA SER A 293 -13.48 0.05 8.65
C SER A 293 -14.25 0.30 7.34
N PRO A 294 -13.71 -0.11 6.17
CA PRO A 294 -14.44 -0.01 4.89
C PRO A 294 -15.77 -0.75 4.87
N TYR A 295 -15.93 -1.75 5.73
CA TYR A 295 -17.14 -2.55 5.80
C TYR A 295 -18.25 -1.85 6.59
N MET A 296 -17.91 -0.95 7.52
CA MET A 296 -18.92 -0.27 8.35
C MET A 296 -19.67 0.83 7.59
N SER A 297 -19.04 1.45 6.59
CA SER A 297 -19.65 2.55 5.83
C SER A 297 -20.58 2.07 4.71
N ASN A 298 -20.28 0.93 4.07
CA ASN A 298 -20.96 0.50 2.85
C ASN A 298 -21.55 -0.92 2.90
N ILE A 299 -21.30 -1.70 3.96
CA ILE A 299 -21.80 -3.08 4.07
C ILE A 299 -22.73 -3.16 5.28
N ARG A 300 -23.91 -3.77 5.10
CA ARG A 300 -24.86 -3.91 6.20
C ARG A 300 -24.33 -4.97 7.16
N ALA A 301 -24.47 -4.75 8.46
CA ALA A 301 -24.11 -5.75 9.47
C ALA A 301 -24.78 -7.12 9.21
N ASN A 302 -25.96 -7.12 8.57
CA ASN A 302 -26.69 -8.33 8.20
C ASN A 302 -25.97 -9.17 7.13
N ASP A 303 -25.15 -8.56 6.28
CA ASP A 303 -24.39 -9.26 5.22
C ASP A 303 -23.23 -10.10 5.81
N PHE A 304 -22.89 -9.89 7.09
CA PHE A 304 -21.94 -10.71 7.86
C PHE A 304 -22.61 -11.78 8.74
N ARG A 305 -23.93 -11.68 8.94
CA ARG A 305 -24.70 -12.54 9.88
C ARG A 305 -25.65 -13.51 9.19
N ASN A 306 -25.94 -13.29 7.91
CA ASN A 306 -26.65 -14.27 7.11
C ASN A 306 -25.75 -15.50 6.95
N VAL A 307 -26.28 -16.69 7.29
CA VAL A 307 -25.63 -17.99 7.15
C VAL A 307 -24.85 -18.00 5.84
N GLY A 308 -23.52 -18.03 5.95
CA GLY A 308 -22.68 -18.09 4.76
C GLY A 308 -23.09 -19.34 3.99
N LEU A 309 -23.21 -19.26 2.67
CA LEU A 309 -23.51 -20.45 1.84
C LEU A 309 -22.58 -21.63 2.19
N ALA A 310 -21.34 -21.32 2.61
CA ALA A 310 -20.40 -22.30 3.16
C ALA A 310 -20.92 -23.09 4.37
N GLU A 311 -21.61 -22.46 5.32
CA GLU A 311 -22.23 -23.16 6.46
C GLU A 311 -23.39 -24.05 6.01
N PHE A 312 -24.21 -23.60 5.06
CA PHE A 312 -25.23 -24.47 4.44
C PHE A 312 -24.58 -25.68 3.75
N PHE A 313 -23.55 -25.49 2.94
CA PHE A 313 -22.87 -26.61 2.25
C PHE A 313 -22.13 -27.53 3.22
N MET A 314 -21.44 -26.99 4.23
CA MET A 314 -20.76 -27.80 5.24
C MET A 314 -21.75 -28.58 6.09
N ASN A 315 -22.85 -27.96 6.55
CA ASN A 315 -23.88 -28.65 7.32
C ASN A 315 -24.54 -29.76 6.50
N ASN A 316 -24.85 -29.51 5.22
CA ASN A 316 -25.35 -30.57 4.34
C ASN A 316 -24.32 -31.67 4.10
N MET A 317 -23.03 -31.35 3.95
CA MET A 317 -21.98 -32.37 3.81
C MET A 317 -21.81 -33.21 5.09
N ILE A 318 -21.98 -32.60 6.27
CA ILE A 318 -22.00 -33.27 7.58
C ILE A 318 -23.22 -34.20 7.65
N ASP A 319 -24.41 -33.68 7.36
CA ASP A 319 -25.67 -34.42 7.42
C ASP A 319 -25.69 -35.60 6.42
N TRP A 320 -25.14 -35.40 5.22
CA TRP A 320 -25.02 -36.43 4.18
C TRP A 320 -23.85 -37.39 4.40
N LYS A 321 -23.05 -37.19 5.46
CA LYS A 321 -21.83 -37.98 5.74
C LYS A 321 -20.92 -38.07 4.52
N HIS A 322 -20.75 -36.95 3.81
CA HIS A 322 -19.99 -36.93 2.57
C HIS A 322 -18.53 -37.33 2.85
N PRO A 323 -17.91 -38.23 2.04
CA PRO A 323 -16.58 -38.76 2.30
C PRO A 323 -15.49 -37.69 2.48
N SER A 324 -15.66 -36.53 1.83
CA SER A 324 -14.75 -35.38 1.93
C SER A 324 -14.66 -34.78 3.33
N TYR A 325 -15.70 -34.92 4.16
CA TYR A 325 -15.71 -34.41 5.54
C TYR A 325 -15.14 -35.44 6.53
N LEU A 326 -15.46 -36.73 6.34
CA LEU A 326 -15.02 -37.82 7.24
C LEU A 326 -13.49 -38.05 7.23
N ASN A 327 -12.79 -37.64 6.16
CA ASN A 327 -11.34 -37.77 6.03
C ASN A 327 -10.56 -36.55 6.51
N MET A 328 -11.22 -35.47 6.94
CA MET A 328 -10.56 -34.37 7.64
C MET A 328 -10.40 -34.79 9.10
N GLY A 329 -9.30 -35.49 9.40
CA GLY A 329 -8.96 -35.89 10.76
C GLY A 329 -9.18 -34.71 11.73
N ALA A 330 -9.87 -34.98 12.84
CA ALA A 330 -10.26 -33.96 13.81
C ALA A 330 -9.08 -33.03 14.12
N PRO A 331 -9.26 -31.70 14.10
CA PRO A 331 -8.27 -30.81 14.68
C PRO A 331 -8.15 -31.18 16.15
N SER A 332 -7.00 -31.68 16.57
CA SER A 332 -6.65 -31.77 17.97
C SER A 332 -6.58 -30.35 18.51
N TYR A 333 -7.62 -29.93 19.24
CA TYR A 333 -7.61 -28.70 20.04
C TYR A 333 -6.80 -28.89 21.31
#